data_AF-A0A2S9PWZ0-F1
#
_entry.id   AF-A0A2S9PWZ0-F1
#
_cell.length_a   1.000
_cell.length_b   1.000
_cell.length_c   1.000
_cell.angle_alpha   90.00
_cell.angle_beta   90.00
_cell.angle_gamma   90.00
#
_symmetry.space_group_name_H-M   'P 1'
#
loop_
_entity.id
_entity.type
_entity.pdbx_description
1 polymer ?
#
loop_
_entity_poly.entity_id
_entity_poly.type
_entity_poly.pdbx_seq_one_letter_code
_entity_poly.pdbx_strand_id
1 'polypeptide(L)'
;MAAPKHDVPDGRGSRQSNWTEPEPEAVAAQIDAFTALTNRQFAATLAAFIAADEADRDPVVAYAIRSPQLTKKARRLLPDLVAQPDKHLPPPADESENARRRRLSQFRARAETEAQLFFYIWAGVVARRGHLLPERSPRSRARRRLADEHPERFLALVREEEEADRLAAEERRKERDAAQAAAAGR
;
A
#
# COMPACT_ATOMS: atom_id res chain seq x y z
N MET A 1 24.11 35.22 3.15
CA MET A 1 24.46 34.27 2.09
C MET A 1 23.30 33.31 1.92
N ALA A 2 22.38 33.60 1.00
CA ALA A 2 21.19 32.78 0.74
C ALA A 2 21.46 31.86 -0.46
N ALA A 3 21.17 30.57 -0.33
CA ALA A 3 21.31 29.60 -1.41
C ALA A 3 20.26 29.85 -2.51
N PRO A 4 20.61 29.78 -3.80
CA PRO A 4 19.66 29.95 -4.88
C PRO A 4 18.68 28.78 -4.95
N LYS A 5 17.38 29.09 -5.03
CA LYS A 5 16.32 28.15 -5.35
C LYS A 5 16.49 27.71 -6.81
N HIS A 6 16.77 26.43 -7.02
CA HIS A 6 16.67 25.82 -8.34
C HIS A 6 15.22 25.41 -8.58
N ASP A 7 14.45 26.30 -9.21
CA ASP A 7 13.24 25.92 -9.95
C ASP A 7 13.68 25.39 -11.31
N VAL A 8 13.78 24.07 -11.44
CA VAL A 8 13.85 23.39 -12.73
C VAL A 8 12.54 22.63 -12.91
N PRO A 9 11.72 22.93 -13.93
CA PRO A 9 10.54 22.14 -14.21
C PRO A 9 10.96 20.84 -14.89
N ASP A 10 10.85 19.73 -14.16
CA ASP A 10 11.09 18.39 -14.70
C ASP A 10 10.08 18.08 -15.81
N GLY A 11 10.54 18.18 -17.05
CA GLY A 11 9.80 17.79 -18.24
C GLY A 11 9.69 16.27 -18.37
N ARG A 12 8.44 15.79 -18.54
CA ARG A 12 7.96 14.41 -18.79
C ARG A 12 7.53 13.64 -17.53
N GLY A 13 6.22 13.72 -17.27
CA GLY A 13 5.43 12.55 -16.90
C GLY A 13 5.44 12.13 -15.42
N SER A 14 5.99 12.94 -14.51
CA SER A 14 5.61 12.81 -13.12
C SER A 14 4.19 13.35 -12.97
N ARG A 15 3.19 12.45 -12.99
CA ARG A 15 1.96 12.71 -12.25
C ARG A 15 2.37 12.75 -10.77
N GLN A 16 3.05 13.81 -10.36
CA GLN A 16 3.11 14.14 -8.95
C GLN A 16 1.65 14.36 -8.60
N SER A 17 1.07 13.38 -7.92
CA SER A 17 -0.23 13.56 -7.29
C SER A 17 -0.17 14.91 -6.57
N ASN A 18 -1.15 15.80 -6.83
CA ASN A 18 -1.36 17.03 -6.07
C ASN A 18 -1.72 16.67 -4.61
N TRP A 19 -0.80 16.01 -3.94
CA TRP A 19 -0.99 15.37 -2.66
C TRP A 19 -0.31 16.27 -1.65
N THR A 20 -1.14 17.11 -1.04
CA THR A 20 -0.73 17.97 0.05
C THR A 20 -0.69 17.14 1.32
N GLU A 21 0.46 17.05 1.96
CA GLU A 21 0.55 16.41 3.28
C GLU A 21 -0.31 17.20 4.27
N PRO A 22 -1.10 16.52 5.13
CA PRO A 22 -1.90 17.19 6.14
C PRO A 22 -1.01 17.81 7.23
N GLU A 23 -1.55 18.83 7.91
CA GLU A 23 -0.87 19.51 9.01
C GLU A 23 -0.42 18.52 10.10
N PRO A 24 0.89 18.48 10.45
CA PRO A 24 1.42 17.50 11.40
C PRO A 24 0.76 17.55 12.78
N GLU A 25 0.38 18.74 13.24
CA GLU A 25 -0.28 18.92 14.54
C GLU A 25 -1.69 18.30 14.55
N ALA A 26 -2.45 18.45 13.46
CA ALA A 26 -3.75 17.84 13.31
C ALA A 26 -3.64 16.31 13.29
N VAL A 27 -2.64 15.77 12.59
CA VAL A 27 -2.35 14.33 12.57
C VAL A 27 -1.99 13.82 13.96
N ALA A 28 -1.12 14.53 14.69
CA ALA A 28 -0.72 14.14 16.04
C ALA A 28 -1.92 14.11 16.99
N ALA A 29 -2.76 15.16 16.99
CA ALA A 29 -3.98 15.21 17.80
C ALA A 29 -4.93 14.04 17.45
N GLN A 30 -5.06 13.71 16.17
CA GLN A 30 -5.90 12.60 15.72
C GLN A 30 -5.33 11.23 16.14
N ILE A 31 -4.00 11.06 16.12
CA ILE A 31 -3.34 9.85 16.63
C ILE A 31 -3.62 9.66 18.12
N ASP A 32 -3.52 10.73 18.92
CA ASP A 32 -3.79 10.68 20.35
C ASP A 32 -5.26 10.34 20.62
N ALA A 33 -6.19 10.95 19.88
CA ALA A 33 -7.61 10.65 19.95
C ALA A 33 -7.89 9.16 19.67
N PHE A 34 -7.32 8.59 18.60
CA PHE A 34 -7.50 7.17 18.26
C PHE A 34 -6.78 6.21 19.20
N THR A 35 -5.68 6.65 19.81
CA THR A 35 -4.94 5.86 20.80
C THR A 35 -5.78 5.68 22.06
N ALA A 36 -6.46 6.75 22.50
CA ALA A 36 -7.36 6.75 23.65
C ALA A 36 -8.61 5.87 23.49
N LEU A 37 -9.03 5.57 22.26
CA LEU A 37 -10.17 4.70 22.01
C LEU A 37 -9.95 3.28 22.53
N THR A 38 -11.00 2.63 23.01
CA THR A 38 -10.98 1.17 23.25
C THR A 38 -10.80 0.40 21.95
N ASN A 39 -10.42 -0.88 22.02
CA ASN A 39 -10.31 -1.72 20.82
C ASN A 39 -11.63 -1.80 20.03
N ARG A 40 -12.77 -1.86 20.73
CA ARG A 40 -14.10 -1.90 20.08
C ARG A 40 -14.41 -0.59 19.35
N GLN A 41 -14.17 0.55 19.99
CA GLN A 41 -14.38 1.86 19.36
C GLN A 41 -13.45 2.04 18.16
N PHE A 42 -12.16 1.71 18.33
CA PHE A 42 -11.20 1.82 17.24
C PHE A 42 -11.50 0.85 16.09
N ALA A 43 -12.01 -0.36 16.36
CA ALA A 43 -12.46 -1.28 15.31
C ALA A 43 -13.59 -0.68 14.46
N ALA A 44 -14.57 -0.03 15.10
CA ALA A 44 -15.65 0.66 14.41
C ALA A 44 -15.12 1.83 13.57
N THR A 45 -14.22 2.65 14.12
CA THR A 45 -13.55 3.74 13.40
C THR A 45 -12.76 3.22 12.19
N LEU A 46 -12.00 2.14 12.37
CA LEU A 46 -11.22 1.52 11.31
C LEU A 46 -12.14 0.93 10.22
N ALA A 47 -13.27 0.32 10.59
CA ALA A 47 -14.26 -0.17 9.66
C ALA A 47 -14.88 0.97 8.83
N ALA A 48 -15.26 2.07 9.48
CA ALA A 48 -15.78 3.25 8.80
C ALA A 48 -14.75 3.83 7.80
N PHE A 49 -13.49 3.94 8.21
CA PHE A 49 -12.40 4.39 7.34
C PHE A 49 -12.19 3.47 6.13
N ILE A 50 -12.19 2.15 6.33
CA ILE A 50 -12.03 1.18 5.23
C ILE A 50 -13.22 1.24 4.27
N ALA A 51 -14.43 1.41 4.81
CA ALA A 51 -15.65 1.49 4.01
C ALA A 51 -15.74 2.76 3.18
N ALA A 52 -15.18 3.88 3.65
CA ALA A 52 -15.14 5.13 2.91
C ALA A 52 -14.38 4.97 1.59
N ASP A 53 -14.91 5.60 0.53
CA ASP A 53 -14.25 5.71 -0.76
C ASP A 53 -12.99 6.54 -0.64
N GLU A 54 -11.97 6.22 -1.44
CA GLU A 54 -10.64 6.83 -1.31
C GLU A 54 -10.66 8.36 -1.49
N ALA A 55 -11.55 8.85 -2.35
CA ALA A 55 -11.73 10.29 -2.60
C ALA A 55 -12.37 11.04 -1.41
N ASP A 56 -13.16 10.34 -0.58
CA ASP A 56 -13.90 10.93 0.53
C ASP A 56 -13.16 10.80 1.87
N ARG A 57 -11.98 10.19 1.87
CA ARG A 57 -11.17 10.00 3.08
C ARG A 57 -10.51 11.31 3.49
N ASP A 58 -10.76 11.72 4.72
CA ASP A 58 -9.99 12.78 5.36
C ASP A 58 -8.50 12.38 5.42
N PRO A 59 -7.59 13.16 4.80
CA PRO A 59 -6.17 12.91 4.83
C PRO A 59 -5.60 12.79 6.25
N VAL A 60 -6.08 13.62 7.20
CA VAL A 60 -5.64 13.60 8.60
C VAL A 60 -5.95 12.24 9.23
N VAL A 61 -7.17 11.74 9.03
CA VAL A 61 -7.61 10.42 9.52
C VAL A 61 -6.79 9.31 8.88
N ALA A 62 -6.54 9.36 7.57
CA ALA A 62 -5.78 8.35 6.86
C ALA A 62 -4.35 8.24 7.39
N TYR A 63 -3.68 9.38 7.58
CA TYR A 63 -2.33 9.44 8.17
C TYR A 63 -2.31 8.96 9.61
N ALA A 64 -3.28 9.40 10.42
CA ALA A 64 -3.36 9.02 11.82
C ALA A 64 -3.54 7.51 11.96
N ILE A 65 -4.50 6.90 11.25
CA ILE A 65 -4.74 5.44 11.27
C ILE A 65 -3.48 4.66 10.86
N ARG A 66 -2.77 5.15 9.83
CA ARG A 66 -1.54 4.54 9.29
C ARG A 66 -0.28 4.91 10.08
N SER A 67 -0.42 5.56 11.24
CA SER A 67 0.71 5.85 12.11
C SER A 67 1.34 4.56 12.69
N PRO A 68 2.66 4.54 12.96
CA PRO A 68 3.32 3.44 13.67
C PRO A 68 2.65 3.07 15.00
N GLN A 69 2.12 4.06 15.72
CA GLN A 69 1.48 3.94 17.03
C GLN A 69 0.23 3.06 16.94
N LEU A 70 -0.61 3.30 15.93
CA LEU A 70 -1.87 2.58 15.74
C LEU A 70 -1.73 1.31 14.91
N THR A 71 -0.66 1.18 14.12
CA THR A 71 -0.41 0.03 13.24
C THR A 71 -0.51 -1.31 13.98
N LYS A 72 0.07 -1.43 15.19
CA LYS A 72 -0.01 -2.68 15.97
C LYS A 72 -1.45 -3.00 16.39
N LYS A 73 -2.24 -1.98 16.75
CA LYS A 73 -3.64 -2.10 17.15
C LYS A 73 -4.51 -2.49 15.94
N ALA A 74 -4.36 -1.78 14.82
CA ALA A 74 -5.09 -2.05 13.57
C ALA A 74 -4.82 -3.46 13.04
N ARG A 75 -3.56 -3.90 13.02
CA ARG A 75 -3.20 -5.26 12.57
C ARG A 75 -3.85 -6.39 13.35
N ARG A 76 -4.16 -6.17 14.64
CA ARG A 76 -4.86 -7.17 15.47
C ARG A 76 -6.34 -7.26 15.13
N LEU A 77 -6.95 -6.16 14.68
CA LEU A 77 -8.38 -6.06 14.41
C LEU A 77 -8.73 -6.44 12.96
N LEU A 78 -7.82 -6.21 12.02
CA LEU A 78 -8.06 -6.48 10.59
C LEU A 78 -8.49 -7.90 10.24
N PRO A 79 -7.91 -8.98 10.83
CA PRO A 79 -8.37 -10.33 10.53
C PRO A 79 -9.87 -10.53 10.83
N ASP A 80 -10.37 -9.93 11.92
CA ASP A 80 -11.78 -9.97 12.28
C ASP A 80 -12.64 -9.14 11.33
N LEU A 81 -12.18 -7.95 10.93
CA LEU A 81 -12.85 -7.11 9.94
C LEU A 81 -12.99 -7.82 8.57
N VAL A 82 -11.96 -8.52 8.12
CA VAL A 82 -11.98 -9.27 6.85
C VAL A 82 -12.90 -10.49 6.95
N ALA A 83 -12.81 -11.25 8.05
CA ALA A 83 -13.59 -12.46 8.24
C ALA A 83 -15.09 -12.17 8.44
N GLN A 84 -15.41 -11.12 9.20
CA GLN A 84 -16.76 -10.85 9.70
C GLN A 84 -17.18 -9.38 9.42
N PRO A 85 -17.20 -8.93 8.15
CA PRO A 85 -17.47 -7.53 7.83
C PRO A 85 -18.87 -7.08 8.26
N ASP A 86 -19.86 -7.97 8.23
CA ASP A 86 -21.24 -7.68 8.67
C ASP A 86 -21.35 -7.23 10.13
N LYS A 87 -20.41 -7.65 11.00
CA LYS A 87 -20.40 -7.22 12.41
C LYS A 87 -20.01 -5.76 12.59
N HIS A 88 -19.26 -5.22 11.64
CA HIS A 88 -18.65 -3.89 11.72
C HIS A 88 -19.27 -2.89 10.74
N LEU A 89 -20.05 -3.40 9.77
CA LEU A 89 -20.74 -2.61 8.78
C LEU A 89 -22.24 -2.96 8.73
N PRO A 90 -23.06 -2.39 9.64
CA PRO A 90 -24.49 -2.65 9.65
C PRO A 90 -25.12 -2.33 8.27
N PRO A 91 -26.10 -3.13 7.82
CA PRO A 91 -26.75 -2.90 6.54
C PRO A 91 -27.58 -1.60 6.57
N PRO A 92 -27.59 -0.83 5.48
CA PRO A 92 -28.58 0.23 5.26
C PRO A 92 -30.00 -0.35 5.30
N ALA A 93 -30.98 0.48 5.69
CA ALA A 93 -32.37 0.06 5.94
C ALA A 93 -33.05 -0.64 4.75
N ASP A 94 -32.67 -0.32 3.51
CA ASP A 94 -33.30 -0.81 2.27
C ASP A 94 -32.29 -1.44 1.29
N GLU A 95 -31.22 -2.05 1.80
CA GLU A 95 -30.19 -2.64 0.95
C GLU A 95 -30.63 -3.96 0.30
N SER A 96 -30.62 -4.03 -1.04
CA SER A 96 -30.83 -5.30 -1.75
C SER A 96 -29.73 -6.32 -1.45
N GLU A 97 -30.03 -7.62 -1.53
CA GLU A 97 -29.05 -8.69 -1.28
C GLU A 97 -27.80 -8.56 -2.19
N ASN A 98 -28.02 -8.20 -3.46
CA ASN A 98 -26.94 -7.97 -4.41
C ASN A 98 -26.07 -6.75 -4.03
N ALA A 99 -26.67 -5.66 -3.58
CA ALA A 99 -25.95 -4.48 -3.10
C ALA A 99 -25.11 -4.84 -1.85
N ARG A 100 -25.69 -5.58 -0.91
CA ARG A 100 -25.01 -6.07 0.29
C ARG A 100 -23.79 -6.92 -0.07
N ARG A 101 -23.94 -7.91 -0.94
CA ARG A 101 -22.82 -8.77 -1.38
C ARG A 101 -21.68 -7.96 -1.99
N ARG A 102 -22.01 -6.97 -2.85
CA ARG A 102 -21.02 -6.07 -3.46
C ARG A 102 -20.31 -5.22 -2.42
N ARG A 103 -21.05 -4.57 -1.51
CA ARG A 103 -20.50 -3.73 -0.43
C ARG A 103 -19.54 -4.52 0.45
N LEU A 104 -19.93 -5.72 0.90
CA LEU A 104 -19.06 -6.57 1.72
C LEU A 104 -17.82 -7.06 0.97
N SER A 105 -17.95 -7.40 -0.32
CA SER A 105 -16.80 -7.78 -1.15
C SER A 105 -15.82 -6.64 -1.33
N GLN A 106 -16.31 -5.42 -1.60
CA GLN A 106 -15.47 -4.23 -1.72
C GLN A 106 -14.77 -3.90 -0.40
N PHE A 107 -15.50 -3.98 0.71
CA PHE A 107 -14.94 -3.78 2.03
C PHE A 107 -13.81 -4.78 2.33
N ARG A 108 -14.01 -6.07 2.04
CA ARG A 108 -12.96 -7.09 2.22
C ARG A 108 -11.72 -6.75 1.40
N ALA A 109 -11.88 -6.42 0.12
CA ALA A 109 -10.76 -6.04 -0.74
C ALA A 109 -10.02 -4.80 -0.20
N ARG A 110 -10.74 -3.78 0.28
CA ARG A 110 -10.14 -2.59 0.90
C ARG A 110 -9.44 -2.92 2.22
N ALA A 111 -10.02 -3.77 3.06
CA ALA A 111 -9.42 -4.22 4.32
C ALA A 111 -8.12 -5.01 4.08
N GLU A 112 -8.08 -5.86 3.05
CA GLU A 112 -6.88 -6.58 2.64
C GLU A 112 -5.77 -5.64 2.15
N THR A 113 -6.14 -4.59 1.40
CA THR A 113 -5.23 -3.51 0.99
C THR A 113 -4.68 -2.76 2.21
N GLU A 114 -5.51 -2.35 3.15
CA GLU A 114 -5.03 -1.70 4.39
C GLU A 114 -4.12 -2.64 5.19
N ALA A 115 -4.43 -3.94 5.26
CA ALA A 115 -3.54 -4.93 5.88
C ALA A 115 -2.15 -4.96 5.24
N GLN A 116 -2.05 -4.70 3.93
CA GLN A 116 -0.79 -4.55 3.21
C GLN A 116 -0.04 -3.28 3.57
N LEU A 117 -0.73 -2.16 3.67
CA LEU A 117 -0.12 -0.92 4.11
C LEU A 117 0.43 -1.06 5.53
N PHE A 118 -0.35 -1.60 6.47
CA PHE A 118 0.12 -1.82 7.84
C PHE A 118 1.26 -2.82 7.97
N PHE A 119 1.32 -3.83 7.09
CA PHE A 119 2.48 -4.71 7.04
C PHE A 119 3.75 -3.92 6.70
N TYR A 120 3.71 -3.05 5.69
CA TYR A 120 4.86 -2.25 5.28
C TYR A 120 5.24 -1.18 6.30
N ILE A 121 4.27 -0.51 6.91
CA ILE A 121 4.52 0.46 7.99
C ILE A 121 5.24 -0.24 9.15
N TRP A 122 4.75 -1.42 9.57
CA TRP A 122 5.41 -2.19 10.61
C TRP A 122 6.80 -2.70 10.18
N ALA A 123 6.95 -3.14 8.93
CA ALA A 123 8.25 -3.54 8.39
C ALA A 123 9.27 -2.40 8.48
N GLY A 124 8.88 -1.16 8.13
CA GLY A 124 9.73 0.02 8.28
C GLY A 124 10.09 0.32 9.74
N VAL A 125 9.13 0.17 10.68
CA VAL A 125 9.40 0.32 12.12
C VAL A 125 10.42 -0.72 12.62
N VAL A 126 10.28 -1.97 12.17
CA VAL A 126 11.17 -3.07 12.56
C VAL A 126 12.56 -2.91 11.91
N ALA A 127 12.62 -2.46 10.65
CA ALA A 127 13.86 -2.15 9.94
C ALA A 127 14.69 -1.06 10.63
N ARG A 128 14.04 0.00 11.14
CA ARG A 128 14.71 1.04 11.94
C ARG A 128 15.36 0.50 13.22
N ARG A 129 14.96 -0.68 13.70
CA ARG A 129 15.56 -1.36 14.85
C ARG A 129 16.64 -2.37 14.45
N GLY A 130 17.04 -2.42 13.18
CA GLY A 130 18.04 -3.36 12.65
C GLY A 130 17.48 -4.75 12.37
N HIS A 131 16.16 -4.92 12.28
CA HIS A 131 15.53 -6.21 12.02
C HIS A 131 14.73 -6.18 10.71
N LEU A 132 14.69 -7.30 9.98
CA LEU A 132 13.80 -7.47 8.84
C LEU A 132 12.65 -8.39 9.24
N LEU A 133 11.42 -8.01 8.89
CA LEU A 133 10.29 -8.93 9.06
C LEU A 133 10.41 -10.10 8.09
N PRO A 134 9.95 -11.29 8.49
CA PRO A 134 9.79 -12.39 7.54
C PRO A 134 8.85 -11.96 6.43
N GLU A 135 9.15 -12.41 5.22
CA GLU A 135 8.36 -12.06 4.03
C GLU A 135 6.89 -12.44 4.23
N ARG A 136 5.99 -11.53 3.83
CA ARG A 136 4.54 -11.67 4.07
C ARG A 136 3.96 -12.91 3.38
N SER A 137 4.34 -13.16 2.13
CA SER A 137 3.69 -14.18 1.31
C SER A 137 4.30 -15.58 1.59
N PRO A 138 3.48 -16.63 1.75
CA PRO A 138 3.98 -18.00 1.85
C PRO A 138 4.86 -18.39 0.68
N ARG A 139 4.53 -17.92 -0.53
CA ARG A 139 5.32 -18.14 -1.75
C ARG A 139 6.71 -17.53 -1.65
N SER A 140 6.81 -16.29 -1.18
CA SER A 140 8.10 -15.60 -1.00
C SER A 140 8.93 -16.35 0.05
N ARG A 141 8.33 -16.71 1.21
CA ARG A 141 9.01 -17.52 2.24
C ARG A 141 9.48 -18.86 1.70
N ALA A 142 8.68 -19.54 0.89
CA ALA A 142 9.06 -20.80 0.24
C ALA A 142 10.20 -20.60 -0.76
N ARG A 143 10.15 -19.53 -1.57
CA ARG A 143 11.24 -19.15 -2.48
C ARG A 143 12.54 -18.89 -1.72
N ARG A 144 12.47 -18.17 -0.59
CA ARG A 144 13.64 -17.93 0.27
C ARG A 144 14.22 -19.24 0.80
N ARG A 145 13.38 -20.14 1.31
CA ARG A 145 13.83 -21.48 1.75
C ARG A 145 14.49 -22.26 0.61
N LEU A 146 13.90 -22.27 -0.58
CA LEU A 146 14.50 -22.90 -1.76
C LEU A 146 15.83 -22.26 -2.14
N ALA A 147 15.98 -20.94 -2.01
CA ALA A 147 17.23 -20.24 -2.24
C ALA A 147 18.29 -20.61 -1.19
N ASP A 148 17.89 -20.76 0.08
CA ASP A 148 18.78 -21.17 1.17
C ASP A 148 19.21 -22.65 0.99
N GLU A 149 18.32 -23.53 0.51
CA GLU A 149 18.58 -24.95 0.24
C GLU A 149 19.41 -25.19 -1.04
N HIS A 150 19.21 -24.35 -2.07
CA HIS A 150 19.84 -24.51 -3.39
C HIS A 150 20.41 -23.18 -3.92
N PRO A 151 21.43 -22.61 -3.26
CA PRO A 151 21.90 -21.25 -3.54
C PRO A 151 22.45 -21.08 -4.96
N GLU A 152 23.25 -22.03 -5.45
CA GLU A 152 23.87 -21.95 -6.78
C GLU A 152 22.83 -21.99 -7.90
N ARG A 153 21.84 -22.90 -7.78
CA ARG A 153 20.77 -23.02 -8.78
C ARG A 153 19.87 -21.80 -8.77
N PHE A 154 19.58 -21.25 -7.59
CA PHE A 154 18.82 -20.02 -7.47
C PHE A 154 19.54 -18.84 -8.16
N LEU A 155 20.84 -18.65 -7.92
CA LEU A 155 21.62 -17.59 -8.56
C LEU A 155 21.78 -17.78 -10.08
N ALA A 156 21.80 -19.02 -10.57
CA ALA A 156 21.78 -19.29 -12.01
C ALA A 156 20.46 -18.81 -12.63
N LEU A 157 19.32 -19.19 -12.03
CA LEU A 157 17.99 -18.78 -12.50
C LEU A 157 17.81 -17.26 -12.45
N VAL A 158 18.28 -16.57 -11.41
CA VAL A 158 18.22 -15.11 -11.34
C VAL A 158 18.96 -14.47 -12.51
N ARG A 159 20.16 -14.97 -12.84
CA ARG A 159 20.93 -14.45 -13.99
C ARG A 159 20.25 -14.72 -15.32
N GLU A 160 19.63 -15.89 -15.49
CA GLU A 160 18.86 -16.22 -16.69
C GLU A 160 17.69 -15.24 -16.89
N GLU A 161 16.95 -14.91 -15.82
CA GLU A 161 15.84 -13.94 -15.87
C GLU A 161 16.33 -12.50 -16.11
N GLU A 162 17.43 -12.07 -15.47
CA GLU A 162 18.02 -10.74 -15.70
C GLU A 162 18.46 -10.54 -17.16
N GLU A 163 19.04 -11.57 -17.77
CA GLU A 163 19.41 -11.58 -19.19
C GLU A 163 18.17 -11.48 -20.08
N ALA A 164 17.11 -12.24 -19.78
CA ALA A 164 15.85 -12.19 -20.53
C ALA A 164 15.19 -10.80 -20.45
N ASP A 165 15.15 -10.20 -19.26
CA ASP A 165 14.63 -8.85 -19.05
C ASP A 165 15.43 -7.79 -19.81
N ARG A 166 16.77 -7.92 -19.84
CA ARG A 166 17.63 -7.02 -20.60
C ARG A 166 17.35 -7.10 -22.10
N LEU A 167 17.28 -8.31 -22.66
CA LEU A 167 16.96 -8.51 -24.06
C LEU A 167 15.58 -7.95 -24.41
N ALA A 168 14.57 -8.20 -23.57
CA ALA A 168 13.23 -7.65 -23.77
C ALA A 168 13.21 -6.12 -23.69
N ALA A 169 14.04 -5.50 -22.84
CA ALA A 169 14.15 -4.05 -22.75
C ALA A 169 14.83 -3.43 -23.98
N GLU A 170 15.84 -4.10 -24.54
CA GLU A 170 16.51 -3.68 -25.78
C GLU A 170 15.56 -3.73 -26.98
N GLU A 171 14.77 -4.80 -27.12
CA GLU A 171 13.76 -4.89 -28.17
C GLU A 171 12.70 -3.79 -28.05
N ARG A 172 12.15 -3.57 -26.85
CA ARG A 172 11.22 -2.44 -26.61
C ARG A 172 11.85 -1.08 -26.94
N ARG A 173 13.15 -0.91 -26.71
CA ARG A 173 13.85 0.33 -27.07
C ARG A 173 13.95 0.48 -28.59
N LYS A 174 14.37 -0.57 -29.31
CA LYS A 174 14.44 -0.57 -30.78
C LYS A 174 13.08 -0.28 -31.41
N GLU A 175 12.01 -0.90 -30.91
CA GLU A 175 10.63 -0.66 -31.37
C GLU A 175 10.22 0.81 -31.18
N ARG A 176 10.52 1.40 -30.01
CA ARG A 176 10.24 2.82 -29.76
C ARG A 176 11.04 3.74 -30.68
N ASP A 177 12.33 3.46 -30.85
CA ASP A 177 13.21 4.28 -31.68
C ASP A 177 12.78 4.21 -33.16
N ALA A 178 12.36 3.02 -33.63
CA ALA A 178 11.77 2.83 -34.96
C ALA A 178 10.42 3.55 -35.12
N ALA A 179 9.54 3.49 -34.12
CA ALA A 179 8.27 4.20 -34.12
C ALA A 179 8.46 5.73 -34.13
N GLN A 180 9.46 6.25 -33.41
CA GLN A 180 9.81 7.67 -33.41
C GLN A 180 10.41 8.12 -34.75
N ALA A 181 11.29 7.33 -35.35
CA ALA A 181 11.83 7.62 -36.68
C ALA A 181 10.73 7.64 -37.77
N ALA A 182 9.76 6.72 -37.70
CA ALA A 182 8.61 6.69 -38.60
C ALA A 182 7.61 7.85 -38.39
N ALA A 183 7.60 8.45 -37.19
CA ALA A 183 6.77 9.62 -36.87
C ALA A 183 7.46 10.94 -37.26
N ALA A 184 8.80 11.01 -37.24
CA ALA A 184 9.58 12.19 -37.60
C ALA A 184 9.87 12.31 -39.11
N GLY A 185 9.68 11.24 -39.88
CA GLY A 185 9.82 11.21 -41.35
C GLY A 185 8.54 11.51 -42.15
N ARG A 186 7.52 12.11 -41.52
CA ARG A 186 6.30 12.63 -42.16
C ARG A 186 6.22 14.14 -42.03
#